data_AF-A0A2V8DVX6-F1
#
_entry.id   AF-A0A2V8DVX6-F1
#
_cell.length_a   1.000
_cell.length_b   1.000
_cell.length_c   1.000
_cell.angle_alpha   90.00
_cell.angle_beta   90.00
_cell.angle_gamma   90.00
#
_symmetry.space_group_name_H-M   'P 1'
#
loop_
_entity.id
_entity.type
_entity.pdbx_description
1 polymer ?
#
loop_
_entity_poly.entity_id
_entity_poly.type
_entity_poly.pdbx_seq_one_letter_code
_entity_poly.pdbx_strand_id
1 'polypeptide(L)'
;DHTWAIRYLIVDTSNWWGGHHVLVAPRWIRDVSWSEAKVSVDLTRQAVQYAPEYDSTTQFDQEWERRVDEYYDRFAPTIKTPRHRPPSPVRHAVLGEGRRPQ
;
A
#
# COMPACT_ATOMS: atom_id res chain seq x y z
N ASP A 1 20.72 -1.70 -19.43
CA ASP A 1 20.07 -2.32 -18.25
C ASP A 1 18.57 -2.08 -18.29
N HIS A 2 17.77 -3.15 -18.18
CA HIS A 2 16.32 -3.05 -18.10
C HIS A 2 15.89 -3.37 -16.66
N THR A 3 15.29 -2.40 -15.98
CA THR A 3 14.73 -2.59 -14.63
C THR A 3 13.43 -3.37 -14.75
N TRP A 4 13.38 -4.55 -14.14
CA TRP A 4 12.13 -5.29 -13.96
C TRP A 4 11.49 -4.90 -12.64
N ALA A 5 10.16 -4.83 -12.61
CA ALA A 5 9.39 -4.53 -11.41
C ALA A 5 8.19 -5.46 -11.34
N ILE A 6 7.92 -5.97 -10.13
CA ILE A 6 6.67 -6.69 -9.85
C ILE A 6 5.56 -5.65 -9.78
N ARG A 7 4.53 -5.79 -10.61
CA ARG A 7 3.39 -4.86 -10.62
C ARG A 7 2.20 -5.34 -9.80
N TYR A 8 1.95 -6.65 -9.77
CA TYR A 8 0.81 -7.25 -9.09
C TYR A 8 1.12 -8.66 -8.59
N LEU A 9 0.41 -9.06 -7.54
CA LEU A 9 0.34 -10.41 -7.00
C LEU A 9 -1.05 -10.99 -7.28
N ILE A 10 -1.14 -12.21 -7.80
CA ILE A 10 -2.40 -12.95 -7.90
C ILE A 10 -2.63 -13.66 -6.57
N VAL A 11 -3.79 -13.44 -5.96
CA VAL A 11 -4.20 -14.08 -4.71
C VAL A 11 -5.41 -14.98 -5.00
N ASP A 12 -5.27 -16.26 -4.71
CA ASP A 12 -6.40 -17.21 -4.71
C ASP A 12 -7.22 -17.06 -3.43
N THR A 13 -8.51 -16.74 -3.58
CA THR A 13 -9.45 -16.61 -2.46
C THR A 13 -10.44 -17.78 -2.37
N SER A 14 -10.26 -18.81 -3.20
CA SER A 14 -11.13 -19.99 -3.29
C SER A 14 -11.31 -20.69 -1.94
N ASN A 15 -10.24 -20.77 -1.14
CA ASN A 15 -10.23 -21.48 0.15
C ASN A 15 -10.96 -20.73 1.29
N TRP A 16 -11.53 -19.55 1.03
CA TRP A 16 -12.14 -18.70 2.07
C TRP A 16 -13.66 -18.62 2.01
N TRP A 17 -14.24 -18.56 0.81
CA TRP A 17 -15.70 -18.48 0.59
C TRP A 17 -16.11 -19.00 -0.80
N GLY A 18 -15.27 -19.80 -1.47
CA GLY A 18 -15.46 -20.16 -2.88
C GLY A 18 -15.16 -19.02 -3.84
N GLY A 19 -14.27 -18.10 -3.42
CA GLY A 19 -13.93 -16.88 -4.15
C GLY A 19 -13.16 -17.09 -5.45
N HIS A 20 -12.63 -15.99 -5.97
CA HIS A 20 -11.97 -15.91 -7.27
C HIS A 20 -10.52 -15.43 -7.12
N HIS A 21 -9.77 -15.42 -8.23
CA HIS A 21 -8.44 -14.82 -8.25
C HIS A 21 -8.55 -13.30 -8.22
N VAL A 22 -7.75 -12.65 -7.37
CA VAL A 22 -7.72 -11.18 -7.28
C VAL A 22 -6.30 -10.67 -7.45
N LEU A 23 -6.14 -9.47 -8.00
CA LEU A 23 -4.84 -8.81 -8.11
C LEU A 23 -4.61 -7.84 -6.96
N VAL A 24 -3.45 -7.96 -6.32
CA VAL A 24 -3.01 -7.06 -5.24
C VAL A 24 -1.73 -6.35 -5.69
N ALA A 25 -1.77 -5.02 -5.74
CA ALA A 25 -0.60 -4.21 -6.05
C ALA A 25 0.40 -4.21 -4.87
N PRO A 26 1.73 -4.20 -5.12
CA PRO A 26 2.75 -4.18 -4.07
C PRO A 26 2.64 -3.01 -3.09
N ARG A 27 2.01 -1.89 -3.48
CA ARG A 27 1.75 -0.73 -2.60
C ARG A 27 0.94 -1.09 -1.34
N TRP A 28 0.17 -2.18 -1.40
CA TRP A 28 -0.65 -2.68 -0.30
C TRP A 28 0.09 -3.65 0.61
N ILE A 29 1.30 -4.07 0.24
CA ILE A 29 2.10 -4.98 1.04
C ILE A 29 2.71 -4.21 2.21
N ARG A 30 2.39 -4.66 3.42
CA ARG A 30 2.94 -4.16 4.67
C ARG A 30 4.29 -4.80 4.97
N ASP A 31 4.41 -6.11 4.75
CA ASP A 31 5.60 -6.90 5.07
C ASP A 31 5.62 -8.23 4.29
N VAL A 32 6.83 -8.74 4.02
CA VAL A 32 7.04 -10.06 3.40
C VAL A 32 7.95 -10.89 4.29
N SER A 33 7.36 -11.90 4.95
CA SER A 33 8.08 -12.89 5.74
C SER A 33 8.43 -14.08 4.86
N TRP A 34 9.64 -14.06 4.30
CA TRP A 34 10.14 -15.14 3.45
C TRP A 34 10.29 -16.47 4.21
N SER A 35 10.72 -16.41 5.47
CA SER A 35 10.87 -17.58 6.34
C SER A 35 9.55 -18.30 6.60
N GLU A 36 8.44 -17.56 6.62
CA GLU A 36 7.11 -18.12 6.84
C GLU A 36 6.31 -18.28 5.54
N ALA A 37 6.88 -17.90 4.40
CA ALA A 37 6.18 -17.79 3.11
C ALA A 37 4.86 -16.99 3.23
N LYS A 38 4.87 -15.87 3.95
CA LYS A 38 3.70 -15.02 4.20
C LYS A 38 3.90 -13.59 3.71
N VAL A 39 2.87 -13.06 3.08
CA VAL A 39 2.76 -11.63 2.71
C VAL A 39 1.68 -11.01 3.58
N SER A 40 2.04 -9.97 4.34
CA SER A 40 1.09 -9.14 5.08
C SER A 40 0.66 -7.97 4.22
N VAL A 41 -0.65 -7.69 4.16
CA VAL A 41 -1.21 -6.56 3.41
C VAL A 41 -2.03 -5.64 4.31
N ASP A 42 -2.05 -4.35 4.02
CA ASP A 42 -2.92 -3.35 4.66
C ASP A 42 -4.31 -3.30 4.01
N LEU A 43 -4.88 -4.48 3.73
CA LEU A 43 -6.22 -4.65 3.16
C LEU A 43 -7.10 -5.47 4.11
N THR A 44 -8.38 -5.09 4.21
CA THR A 44 -9.35 -5.90 4.95
C THR A 44 -9.79 -7.11 4.12
N ARG A 45 -10.20 -8.19 4.79
CA ARG A 45 -10.73 -9.38 4.10
C ARG A 45 -11.92 -9.05 3.19
N GLN A 46 -12.77 -8.09 3.59
CA GLN A 46 -13.88 -7.60 2.78
C GLN A 46 -13.41 -6.87 1.52
N ALA A 47 -12.37 -6.02 1.62
CA ALA A 47 -11.80 -5.34 0.44
C ALA A 47 -11.20 -6.33 -0.57
N VAL A 48 -10.63 -7.44 -0.08
CA VAL A 48 -10.16 -8.53 -0.95
C VAL A 48 -11.34 -9.28 -1.55
N GLN A 49 -12.41 -9.53 -0.80
CA GLN A 49 -13.59 -10.25 -1.25
C GLN A 49 -14.36 -9.56 -2.37
N TYR A 50 -14.52 -8.24 -2.28
CA TYR A 50 -15.25 -7.47 -3.28
C TYR A 50 -14.37 -6.99 -4.44
N ALA A 51 -13.09 -7.40 -4.47
CA ALA A 51 -12.15 -6.98 -5.51
C ALA A 51 -12.55 -7.54 -6.88
N PRO A 52 -12.26 -6.82 -7.98
CA PRO A 52 -12.49 -7.31 -9.33
C PRO A 52 -11.83 -8.67 -9.54
N GLU A 53 -12.59 -9.61 -10.12
CA GLU A 53 -12.08 -10.91 -10.49
C GLU A 53 -11.04 -10.80 -11.60
N TYR A 54 -9.87 -11.39 -11.35
CA TYR A 54 -8.81 -11.53 -12.32
C TYR A 54 -9.03 -12.77 -13.18
N ASP A 55 -9.21 -12.54 -14.47
CA ASP A 55 -9.25 -13.58 -15.49
C ASP A 55 -7.92 -13.62 -16.25
N SER A 56 -7.20 -14.74 -16.15
CA SER A 56 -5.90 -14.94 -16.82
C SER A 56 -5.97 -14.98 -18.34
N THR A 57 -7.16 -15.12 -18.92
CA THR A 57 -7.40 -15.08 -20.37
C THR A 57 -7.62 -13.65 -20.88
N THR A 58 -7.91 -12.72 -19.99
CA THR A 58 -8.06 -11.29 -20.34
C THR A 58 -6.69 -10.66 -20.50
N GLN A 59 -6.49 -9.88 -21.57
CA GLN A 59 -5.27 -9.10 -21.74
C GLN A 59 -5.14 -8.11 -20.57
N PHE A 60 -4.00 -8.17 -19.90
CA PHE A 60 -3.67 -7.28 -18.80
C PHE A 60 -3.27 -5.90 -19.38
N ASP A 61 -4.28 -5.10 -19.71
CA ASP A 61 -4.12 -3.77 -20.30
C ASP A 61 -4.21 -2.64 -19.27
N GLN A 62 -3.79 -1.43 -19.65
CA GLN A 62 -3.80 -0.24 -18.79
C GLN A 62 -5.18 0.10 -18.20
N GLU A 63 -6.26 -0.20 -18.93
CA GLU A 63 -7.63 0.03 -18.43
C GLU A 63 -7.98 -0.91 -17.28
N TRP A 64 -7.43 -2.14 -17.30
CA TRP A 64 -7.58 -3.09 -16.20
C TRP A 64 -6.80 -2.61 -14.97
N GLU A 65 -5.56 -2.14 -15.18
CA GLU A 65 -4.71 -1.52 -14.17
C GLU A 65 -5.46 -0.36 -13.47
N ARG A 66 -6.05 0.54 -14.28
CA ARG A 66 -6.84 1.68 -13.81
C ARG A 66 -8.03 1.26 -12.96
N ARG A 67 -8.78 0.22 -13.38
CA ARG A 67 -9.95 -0.28 -12.64
C ARG A 67 -9.59 -0.85 -11.28
N VAL A 68 -8.46 -1.57 -11.19
CA VAL A 68 -7.95 -2.13 -9.94
C VAL A 68 -7.52 -1.02 -9.00
N ASP A 69 -6.74 -0.06 -9.50
CA ASP A 69 -6.28 1.05 -8.68
C ASP A 69 -7.44 1.90 -8.17
N GLU A 70 -8.41 2.21 -9.04
CA GLU A 70 -9.62 2.96 -8.67
C GLU A 70 -10.47 2.19 -7.64
N TYR A 71 -10.56 0.87 -7.76
CA TYR A 71 -11.26 0.04 -6.78
C TYR A 71 -10.60 0.16 -5.41
N TYR A 72 -9.30 -0.11 -5.32
CA TYR A 72 -8.58 -0.14 -4.05
C TYR A 72 -8.44 1.25 -3.41
N ASP A 73 -8.39 2.32 -4.18
CA ASP A 73 -8.36 3.69 -3.66
C ASP A 73 -9.64 4.05 -2.88
N ARG A 74 -10.78 3.42 -3.18
CA ARG A 74 -12.02 3.58 -2.40
C ARG A 74 -11.95 2.88 -1.04
N PHE A 75 -11.12 1.85 -0.92
CA PHE A 75 -10.87 1.12 0.32
C PHE A 75 -9.59 1.58 1.03
N ALA A 76 -8.93 2.63 0.51
CA ALA A 76 -7.74 3.25 1.08
C ALA A 76 -8.12 4.44 1.97
N PRO A 77 -8.34 4.29 3.29
CA PRO A 77 -8.63 5.47 4.10
C PRO A 77 -7.43 6.42 4.21
N THR A 78 -6.16 5.95 4.11
CA THR A 78 -4.96 6.80 4.24
C THR A 78 -3.68 6.08 3.76
N ILE A 79 -3.43 5.96 2.44
CA ILE A 79 -2.07 5.65 1.91
C ILE A 79 -1.55 6.81 1.05
N LYS A 80 -1.78 8.06 1.50
CA LYS A 80 -1.18 9.25 0.88
C LYS A 80 -0.10 9.94 1.71
N THR A 81 0.28 9.42 2.87
CA THR A 81 1.35 10.04 3.65
C THR A 81 2.65 9.24 3.49
N PRO A 82 3.64 9.73 2.72
CA PRO A 82 5.01 9.27 2.93
C PRO A 82 5.38 9.65 4.37
N ARG A 83 5.58 8.66 5.25
CA ARG A 83 6.17 8.88 6.58
C ARG A 83 7.66 9.19 6.43
N HIS A 84 8.00 10.28 5.75
CA HIS A 84 9.16 11.06 6.14
C HIS A 84 8.77 11.81 7.40
N ARG A 85 9.06 11.20 8.55
CA ARG A 85 9.10 11.92 9.83
C ARG A 85 10.00 13.15 9.60
N PRO A 86 9.51 14.40 9.71
CA PRO A 86 10.41 15.54 9.71
C PRO A 86 11.35 15.37 10.92
N PRO A 87 12.68 15.52 10.77
CA PRO A 87 13.56 15.55 11.93
C PRO A 87 13.05 16.64 12.86
N SER A 88 12.83 16.28 14.13
CA SER A 88 12.40 17.23 15.16
C SER A 88 13.26 18.49 15.06
N PRO A 89 12.66 19.70 15.08
CA PRO A 89 13.47 20.91 15.13
C PRO A 89 14.30 20.83 16.41
N VAL A 90 15.62 20.69 16.25
CA VAL A 90 16.57 20.83 17.34
C VAL A 90 16.37 22.25 17.84
N ARG A 91 15.77 22.40 19.02
CA ARG A 91 15.74 23.68 19.71
C ARG A 91 17.20 24.05 20.02
N HIS A 92 17.80 24.86 19.16
CA HIS A 92 18.98 25.63 19.54
C HIS A 92 18.53 26.55 20.67
N ALA A 93 18.83 26.16 21.90
CA ALA A 93 18.80 27.06 23.03
C ALA A 93 19.82 28.17 22.74
N VAL A 94 19.34 29.31 22.27
CA VAL A 94 20.13 30.54 22.30
C VAL A 94 20.09 31.04 23.73
N LEU A 95 21.24 30.85 24.39
CA LEU A 95 21.61 31.45 25.65
C LEU A 95 21.96 32.93 25.42
N GLY A 96 21.40 33.80 26.28
CA GLY A 96 21.80 35.20 26.48
C GLY A 96 20.90 36.22 25.77
N GLU A 97 20.62 37.40 26.30
CA GLU A 97 20.89 38.06 27.58
C GLU A 97 20.01 39.32 27.61
N GLY A 98 19.71 39.86 28.79
CA GLY A 98 19.55 41.32 28.97
C GLY A 98 18.13 41.92 29.02
N ARG A 99 17.64 42.17 30.26
CA ARG A 99 17.22 43.49 30.82
C ARG A 99 16.56 44.50 29.84
N ARG A 100 15.40 45.15 30.09
CA ARG A 100 14.78 45.79 31.28
C ARG A 100 13.30 46.14 30.97
N PRO A 101 12.48 46.49 31.98
CA PRO A 101 11.07 46.85 31.80
C PRO A 101 10.85 48.36 31.55
N GLN A 102 9.71 48.69 30.96
CA GLN A 102 8.85 49.85 31.30
C GLN A 102 7.40 49.43 31.07
#